data_AF-A0A2Z4GED4-F1
#
_entry.id   AF-A0A2Z4GED4-F1
#
_cell.length_a   1.000
_cell.length_b   1.000
_cell.length_c   1.000
_cell.angle_alpha   90.00
_cell.angle_beta   90.00
_cell.angle_gamma   90.00
#
_symmetry.space_group_name_H-M   'P 1'
#
loop_
_entity.id
_entity.type
_entity.pdbx_description
1 polymer ?
#
loop_
_entity_poly.entity_id
_entity_poly.type
_entity_poly.pdbx_seq_one_letter_code
_entity_poly.pdbx_strand_id
1 'polypeptide(L)'
;MTKEKESISERLIFWSAIALMTLGVIIICYLLYGLSNSFSLFGDGQILLDKSAQVGDFIGGLVGALWSLSGILLFYLALKMQSKEFLAQKEELQLQREEIQNQNTEFMVNRITNIIYKQSEIISKFEDLLHFKVPVRNINLKGFLAIDTFSIWHAVSFPDNTDLKKFSKANQDEFNLFNGFILDKNSRRHLASLEASLELCGSLILQKNRDGELILNPTTRNQLSSLLKHNFDTKKIVSYIHGLKRIHEIQLQLFRNNPKASPVANLYPMQEIKRANKILSTIKTIDS
;
A
#
# COMPACT_ATOMS: atom_id res chain seq x y z
N MET A 1 31.79 -25.03 -6.62
CA MET A 1 32.40 -26.37 -6.45
C MET A 1 31.41 -27.46 -6.00
N THR A 2 30.17 -27.12 -5.59
CA THR A 2 29.16 -28.07 -5.05
C THR A 2 28.16 -28.61 -6.10
N LYS A 3 27.58 -27.76 -6.97
CA LYS A 3 26.60 -28.19 -8.00
C LYS A 3 27.13 -29.23 -9.00
N GLU A 4 28.40 -29.08 -9.40
CA GLU A 4 29.00 -29.95 -10.42
C GLU A 4 29.23 -31.37 -9.90
N LYS A 5 29.78 -31.50 -8.69
CA LYS A 5 29.95 -32.80 -8.00
C LYS A 5 28.62 -33.51 -7.76
N GLU A 6 27.57 -32.74 -7.48
CA GLU A 6 26.23 -33.28 -7.26
C GLU A 6 25.57 -33.80 -8.54
N SER A 7 25.80 -33.14 -9.68
CA SER A 7 25.33 -33.64 -10.98
C SER A 7 26.06 -34.92 -11.41
N ILE A 8 27.34 -35.05 -11.06
CA ILE A 8 28.16 -36.23 -11.36
C ILE A 8 27.66 -37.42 -10.54
N SER A 9 27.33 -37.23 -9.24
CA SER A 9 26.81 -38.32 -8.42
C SER A 9 25.43 -38.81 -8.85
N GLU A 10 24.54 -37.90 -9.28
CA GLU A 10 23.23 -38.25 -9.83
C GLU A 10 23.33 -39.09 -11.10
N ARG A 11 24.23 -38.70 -12.02
CA ARG A 11 24.51 -39.48 -13.23
C ARG A 11 25.07 -40.86 -12.90
N LEU A 12 25.96 -40.97 -11.92
CA LEU A 12 26.50 -42.26 -11.49
C LEU A 12 25.42 -43.18 -10.90
N ILE A 13 24.51 -42.65 -10.08
CA ILE A 13 23.37 -43.42 -9.53
C ILE A 13 22.43 -43.90 -10.64
N PHE A 14 22.16 -43.05 -11.63
CA PHE A 14 21.33 -43.41 -12.77
C PHE A 14 21.96 -44.54 -13.60
N TRP A 15 23.25 -44.41 -13.94
CA TRP A 15 23.97 -45.43 -14.70
C TRP A 15 24.13 -46.75 -13.93
N SER A 16 24.33 -46.69 -12.60
CA SER A 16 24.39 -47.90 -11.78
C SER A 16 23.04 -48.61 -11.72
N ALA A 17 21.93 -47.88 -11.62
CA ALA A 17 20.59 -48.46 -11.68
C ALA A 17 20.33 -49.15 -13.02
N ILE A 18 20.69 -48.52 -14.15
CA ILE A 18 20.58 -49.13 -15.49
C ILE A 18 21.47 -50.38 -15.59
N ALA A 19 22.72 -50.29 -15.13
CA ALA A 19 23.65 -51.42 -15.15
C ALA A 19 23.06 -52.62 -14.39
N LEU A 20 22.48 -52.41 -13.21
CA LEU A 20 21.80 -53.46 -12.43
C LEU A 20 20.61 -54.08 -13.16
N MET A 21 19.79 -53.27 -13.84
CA MET A 21 18.69 -53.80 -14.67
C MET A 21 19.22 -54.65 -15.83
N THR A 22 20.22 -54.13 -16.56
CA THR A 22 20.81 -54.85 -17.70
C THR A 22 21.47 -56.14 -17.27
N LEU A 23 22.14 -56.16 -16.12
CA LEU A 23 22.73 -57.35 -15.54
C LEU A 23 21.65 -58.39 -15.19
N GLY A 24 20.53 -57.96 -14.59
CA GLY A 24 19.38 -58.83 -14.33
C GLY A 24 18.85 -59.48 -15.61
N VAL A 25 18.70 -58.71 -16.69
CA VAL A 25 18.28 -59.22 -18.01
C VAL A 25 19.29 -60.21 -18.59
N ILE A 26 20.59 -59.92 -18.52
CA ILE A 26 21.66 -60.81 -19.00
C ILE A 26 21.63 -62.15 -18.24
N ILE A 27 21.45 -62.12 -16.91
CA ILE A 27 21.37 -63.33 -16.08
C ILE A 27 20.16 -64.18 -16.48
N ILE A 28 18.98 -63.56 -16.71
CA ILE A 28 17.79 -64.26 -17.20
C ILE A 28 18.08 -64.90 -18.57
N CYS A 29 18.60 -64.15 -19.52
CA CYS A 29 18.90 -64.65 -20.87
C CYS A 29 19.91 -65.80 -20.85
N TYR A 30 20.97 -65.69 -20.04
CA TYR A 30 21.97 -66.74 -19.88
C TYR A 30 21.36 -68.03 -19.31
N LEU A 31 20.51 -67.90 -18.28
CA LEU A 31 19.85 -69.04 -17.66
C LEU A 31 18.89 -69.72 -18.63
N LEU A 32 18.07 -68.94 -19.36
CA LEU A 32 17.16 -69.48 -20.38
C LEU A 32 17.92 -70.16 -21.53
N TYR A 33 19.04 -69.59 -21.98
CA TYR A 33 19.89 -70.21 -23.00
C TYR A 33 20.47 -71.55 -22.52
N GLY A 34 20.99 -71.61 -21.29
CA GLY A 34 21.51 -72.85 -20.70
C GLY A 34 20.44 -73.94 -20.55
N LEU A 35 19.18 -73.56 -20.28
CA LEU A 35 18.04 -74.48 -20.21
C LEU A 35 17.54 -74.91 -21.60
N SER A 36 17.70 -74.08 -22.64
CA SER A 36 17.24 -74.37 -24.00
C SER A 36 17.87 -75.62 -24.63
N ASN A 37 19.10 -75.96 -24.22
CA ASN A 37 19.81 -77.15 -24.70
C ASN A 37 19.23 -78.47 -24.16
N SER A 38 18.48 -78.42 -23.07
CA SER A 38 18.02 -79.62 -22.35
C SER A 38 16.50 -79.72 -22.22
N PHE A 39 15.76 -78.62 -22.47
CA PHE A 39 14.31 -78.53 -22.27
C PHE A 39 13.63 -77.70 -23.37
N SER A 40 12.44 -78.11 -23.80
CA SER A 40 11.61 -77.33 -24.72
C SER A 40 11.03 -76.10 -24.02
N LEU A 41 11.59 -74.92 -24.29
CA LEU A 41 11.15 -73.65 -23.71
C LEU A 41 9.71 -73.25 -24.10
N PHE A 42 9.17 -73.83 -25.18
CA PHE A 42 7.86 -73.46 -25.76
C PHE A 42 6.76 -74.54 -25.71
N GLY A 43 6.87 -75.51 -24.79
CA GLY A 43 5.67 -76.22 -24.30
C GLY A 43 5.22 -77.49 -25.02
N ASP A 44 6.07 -78.19 -25.77
CA ASP A 44 5.72 -79.47 -26.44
C ASP A 44 6.13 -80.74 -25.65
N GLY A 45 6.57 -80.62 -24.38
CA GLY A 45 7.10 -81.74 -23.58
C GLY A 45 6.61 -81.81 -22.12
N GLN A 46 6.90 -82.93 -21.42
CA GLN A 46 6.56 -83.12 -20.00
C GLN A 46 7.21 -82.03 -19.12
N ILE A 47 6.39 -81.26 -18.41
CA ILE A 47 6.84 -80.18 -17.53
C ILE A 47 7.43 -80.78 -16.25
N LEU A 48 8.75 -80.66 -16.09
CA LEU A 48 9.44 -81.01 -14.84
C LEU A 48 9.29 -79.88 -13.81
N LEU A 49 8.19 -79.95 -13.06
CA LEU A 49 7.78 -78.96 -12.03
C LEU A 49 8.91 -78.59 -11.06
N ASP A 50 9.68 -79.55 -10.56
CA ASP A 50 10.77 -79.32 -9.62
C ASP A 50 11.91 -78.48 -10.20
N LYS A 51 12.22 -78.66 -11.50
CA LYS A 51 13.29 -77.90 -12.17
C LYS A 51 12.82 -76.51 -12.55
N SER A 52 11.56 -76.35 -12.95
CA SER A 52 10.97 -75.02 -13.15
C SER A 52 10.86 -74.22 -11.86
N ALA A 53 10.57 -74.87 -10.72
CA ALA A 53 10.51 -74.21 -9.43
C ALA A 53 11.89 -73.63 -9.02
N GLN A 54 12.97 -74.41 -9.19
CA GLN A 54 14.34 -73.95 -8.90
C GLN A 54 14.75 -72.75 -9.77
N VAL A 55 14.31 -72.71 -11.03
CA VAL A 55 14.51 -71.57 -11.93
C VAL A 55 13.74 -70.34 -11.45
N GLY A 56 12.48 -70.53 -11.06
CA GLY A 56 11.64 -69.48 -10.46
C GLY A 56 12.26 -68.90 -9.20
N ASP A 57 12.76 -69.74 -8.29
CA ASP A 57 13.42 -69.33 -7.04
C ASP A 57 14.70 -68.53 -7.31
N PHE A 58 15.49 -68.93 -8.32
CA PHE A 58 16.69 -68.20 -8.70
C PHE A 58 16.39 -66.83 -9.32
N ILE A 59 15.44 -66.76 -10.27
CA ILE A 59 15.02 -65.51 -10.88
C ILE A 59 14.39 -64.59 -9.83
N GLY A 60 13.48 -65.12 -9.01
CA GLY A 60 12.81 -64.36 -7.95
C GLY A 60 13.77 -63.85 -6.87
N GLY A 61 14.73 -64.69 -6.45
CA GLY A 61 15.71 -64.33 -5.43
C GLY A 61 16.78 -63.38 -5.95
N LEU A 62 17.56 -63.81 -6.96
CA LEU A 62 18.72 -63.05 -7.44
C LEU A 62 18.31 -61.88 -8.34
N VAL A 63 17.50 -62.15 -9.37
CA VAL A 63 17.13 -61.11 -10.35
C VAL A 63 16.11 -60.14 -9.75
N GLY A 64 15.18 -60.65 -8.95
CA GLY A 64 14.25 -59.82 -8.17
C GLY A 64 14.97 -58.86 -7.23
N ALA A 65 16.03 -59.32 -6.53
CA ALA A 65 16.84 -58.44 -5.68
C ALA A 65 17.58 -57.35 -6.47
N LEU A 66 18.18 -57.68 -7.63
CA LEU A 66 18.84 -56.71 -8.51
C LEU A 66 17.87 -55.64 -9.02
N TRP A 67 16.66 -56.05 -9.42
CA TRP A 67 15.63 -55.12 -9.87
C TRP A 67 15.07 -54.27 -8.73
N SER A 68 14.85 -54.84 -7.56
CA SER A 68 14.43 -54.08 -6.37
C SER A 68 15.45 -53.01 -6.01
N LEU A 69 16.75 -53.35 -6.03
CA LEU A 69 17.81 -52.39 -5.75
C LEU A 69 17.84 -51.26 -6.80
N SER A 70 17.73 -51.60 -8.08
CA SER A 70 17.66 -50.62 -9.16
C SER A 70 16.45 -49.68 -9.00
N GLY A 71 15.28 -50.23 -8.67
CA GLY A 71 14.06 -49.47 -8.41
C GLY A 71 14.22 -48.48 -7.26
N ILE A 72 14.85 -48.88 -6.16
CA ILE A 72 15.12 -48.00 -5.02
C ILE A 72 16.08 -46.86 -5.42
N LEU A 73 17.11 -47.14 -6.21
CA LEU A 73 18.04 -46.11 -6.69
C LEU A 73 17.36 -45.07 -7.59
N LEU A 74 16.52 -45.51 -8.53
CA LEU A 74 15.75 -44.61 -9.38
C LEU A 74 14.72 -43.81 -8.58
N PHE A 75 14.05 -44.44 -7.62
CA PHE A 75 13.11 -43.77 -6.73
C PHE A 75 13.81 -42.70 -5.88
N TYR A 76 14.98 -43.02 -5.32
CA TYR A 76 15.80 -42.05 -4.60
C TYR A 76 16.20 -40.86 -5.48
N LEU A 77 16.63 -41.12 -6.72
CA LEU A 77 16.98 -40.07 -7.68
C LEU A 77 15.77 -39.17 -7.99
N ALA A 78 14.58 -39.77 -8.18
CA ALA A 78 13.34 -39.04 -8.42
C ALA A 78 12.95 -38.14 -7.23
N LEU A 79 13.00 -38.66 -6.00
CA LEU A 79 12.73 -37.88 -4.78
C LEU A 79 13.70 -36.70 -4.64
N LYS A 80 14.98 -36.92 -4.95
CA LYS A 80 15.98 -35.86 -4.90
C LYS A 80 15.70 -34.76 -5.92
N MET A 81 15.32 -35.14 -7.15
CA MET A 81 14.95 -34.20 -8.21
C MET A 81 13.71 -33.39 -7.82
N GLN A 82 12.66 -34.05 -7.32
CA GLN A 82 11.44 -33.38 -6.83
C GLN A 82 11.74 -32.40 -5.68
N SER A 83 12.63 -32.75 -4.77
CA SER A 83 13.03 -31.86 -3.67
C SER A 83 13.69 -30.58 -4.20
N LYS A 84 14.53 -30.69 -5.23
CA LYS A 84 15.16 -29.51 -5.87
C LYS A 84 14.12 -28.64 -6.57
N GLU A 85 13.19 -29.24 -7.30
CA GLU A 85 12.10 -28.50 -7.96
C GLU A 85 11.22 -27.77 -6.95
N PHE A 86 10.89 -28.42 -5.83
CA PHE A 86 10.12 -27.80 -4.75
C PHE A 86 10.84 -26.59 -4.13
N LEU A 87 12.16 -26.68 -3.92
CA LEU A 87 12.95 -25.57 -3.43
C LEU A 87 12.97 -24.39 -4.41
N ALA A 88 13.14 -24.67 -5.70
CA ALA A 88 13.10 -23.66 -6.75
C ALA A 88 11.72 -22.99 -6.85
N GLN A 89 10.63 -23.77 -6.81
CA GLN A 89 9.26 -23.24 -6.79
C GLN A 89 8.99 -22.37 -5.56
N LYS A 90 9.52 -22.77 -4.39
CA LYS A 90 9.39 -21.97 -3.17
C LYS A 90 10.10 -20.63 -3.30
N GLU A 91 11.31 -20.61 -3.85
CA GLU A 91 12.07 -19.39 -4.12
C GLU A 91 11.33 -18.49 -5.12
N GLU A 92 10.82 -19.06 -6.21
CA GLU A 92 10.02 -18.33 -7.20
C GLU A 92 8.75 -17.71 -6.58
N LEU A 93 8.02 -18.48 -5.75
CA LEU A 93 6.85 -17.98 -5.04
C LEU A 93 7.20 -16.86 -4.05
N GLN A 94 8.38 -16.90 -3.43
CA GLN A 94 8.84 -15.81 -2.56
C GLN A 94 9.09 -14.54 -3.37
N LEU A 95 9.80 -14.64 -4.50
CA LEU A 95 10.04 -13.50 -5.39
C LEU A 95 8.73 -12.93 -5.96
N GLN A 96 7.79 -13.78 -6.38
CA GLN A 96 6.48 -13.34 -6.84
C GLN A 96 5.69 -12.60 -5.76
N ARG A 97 5.77 -13.04 -4.49
CA ARG A 97 5.13 -12.35 -3.37
C ARG A 97 5.73 -10.97 -3.14
N GLU A 98 7.05 -10.86 -3.18
CA GLU A 98 7.76 -9.59 -3.05
C GLU A 98 7.38 -8.63 -4.19
N GLU A 99 7.33 -9.12 -5.42
CA GLU A 99 6.91 -8.33 -6.59
C GLU A 99 5.47 -7.82 -6.45
N ILE A 100 4.53 -8.67 -6.04
CA ILE A 100 3.13 -8.26 -5.79
C ILE A 100 3.06 -7.21 -4.68
N GLN A 101 3.87 -7.32 -3.62
CA GLN A 101 3.91 -6.32 -2.56
C GLN A 101 4.43 -4.96 -3.07
N ASN A 102 5.46 -4.97 -3.92
CA ASN A 102 5.99 -3.76 -4.55
C ASN A 102 4.95 -3.12 -5.48
N GLN A 103 4.31 -3.90 -6.35
CA GLN A 103 3.26 -3.41 -7.26
C GLN A 103 2.07 -2.81 -6.51
N ASN A 104 1.62 -3.45 -5.42
CA ASN A 104 0.57 -2.91 -4.57
C ASN A 104 0.97 -1.56 -3.96
N THR A 105 2.23 -1.43 -3.54
CA THR A 105 2.77 -0.18 -2.98
C THR A 105 2.78 0.91 -4.05
N GLU A 106 3.31 0.63 -5.25
CA GLU A 106 3.34 1.58 -6.36
C GLU A 106 1.93 2.01 -6.79
N PHE A 107 0.99 1.06 -6.89
CA PHE A 107 -0.41 1.36 -7.19
C PHE A 107 -1.01 2.32 -6.16
N MET A 108 -0.77 2.08 -4.87
CA MET A 108 -1.26 2.93 -3.79
C MET A 108 -0.66 4.34 -3.87
N VAL A 109 0.66 4.45 -4.10
CA VAL A 109 1.35 5.73 -4.28
C VAL A 109 0.79 6.51 -5.46
N ASN A 110 0.63 5.87 -6.61
CA ASN A 110 0.07 6.49 -7.81
C ASN A 110 -1.38 6.94 -7.59
N ARG A 111 -2.19 6.11 -6.93
CA ARG A 111 -3.57 6.45 -6.59
C ARG A 111 -3.65 7.68 -5.68
N ILE A 112 -2.86 7.71 -4.60
CA ILE A 112 -2.87 8.83 -3.65
C ILE A 112 -2.35 10.11 -4.32
N THR A 113 -1.26 10.02 -5.07
CA THR A 113 -0.72 11.13 -5.88
C THR A 113 -1.80 11.74 -6.78
N ASN A 114 -2.52 10.90 -7.53
CA ASN A 114 -3.61 11.35 -8.39
C ASN A 114 -4.76 12.00 -7.62
N ILE A 115 -5.09 11.49 -6.43
CA ILE A 115 -6.10 12.09 -5.56
C ILE A 115 -5.61 13.47 -5.09
N ILE A 116 -4.36 13.62 -4.65
CA ILE A 116 -3.80 14.90 -4.21
C ILE A 116 -3.93 15.95 -5.31
N TYR A 117 -3.52 15.62 -6.55
CA TYR A 117 -3.63 16.55 -7.68
C TYR A 117 -5.07 16.93 -8.00
N LYS A 118 -5.99 15.96 -8.04
CA LYS A 118 -7.42 16.23 -8.28
C LYS A 118 -8.02 17.10 -7.19
N GLN A 119 -7.65 16.88 -5.93
CA GLN A 119 -8.14 17.69 -4.81
C GLN A 119 -7.59 19.12 -4.86
N SER A 120 -6.31 19.29 -5.22
CA SER A 120 -5.71 20.61 -5.45
C SER A 120 -6.42 21.36 -6.58
N GLU A 121 -6.74 20.69 -7.70
CA GLU A 121 -7.49 21.28 -8.81
C GLU A 121 -8.91 21.72 -8.38
N ILE A 122 -9.60 20.92 -7.58
CA ILE A 122 -10.92 21.27 -7.04
C ILE A 122 -10.84 22.52 -6.16
N ILE A 123 -9.83 22.60 -5.29
CA ILE A 123 -9.64 23.77 -4.43
C ILE A 123 -9.36 25.02 -5.24
N SER A 124 -8.49 24.94 -6.25
CA SER A 124 -8.19 26.04 -7.16
C SER A 124 -9.45 26.57 -7.87
N LYS A 125 -10.35 25.67 -8.31
CA LYS A 125 -11.65 26.09 -8.88
C LYS A 125 -12.52 26.84 -7.89
N PHE A 126 -12.54 26.45 -6.61
CA PHE A 126 -13.29 27.19 -5.59
C PHE A 126 -12.62 28.49 -5.18
N GLU A 127 -11.29 28.53 -5.21
CA GLU A 127 -10.50 29.73 -4.98
C GLU A 127 -10.83 30.79 -6.02
N ASP A 128 -10.89 30.46 -7.30
CA ASP A 128 -11.25 31.40 -8.38
C ASP A 128 -12.61 32.09 -8.20
N LEU A 129 -13.52 31.48 -7.44
CA LEU A 129 -14.84 32.02 -7.13
C LEU A 129 -14.83 33.00 -5.93
N LEU A 130 -13.69 33.15 -5.25
CA LEU A 130 -13.55 34.06 -4.12
C LEU A 130 -13.46 35.49 -4.61
N HIS A 131 -14.22 36.36 -3.94
CA HIS A 131 -14.27 37.77 -4.21
C HIS A 131 -14.18 38.55 -2.90
N PHE A 132 -13.11 39.31 -2.73
CA PHE A 132 -12.94 40.20 -1.58
C PHE A 132 -13.01 41.65 -2.05
N LYS A 133 -14.15 42.27 -1.78
CA LYS A 133 -14.44 43.67 -2.14
C LYS A 133 -14.16 44.58 -0.97
N VAL A 134 -13.41 45.63 -1.25
CA VAL A 134 -12.97 46.63 -0.28
C VAL A 134 -13.52 47.99 -0.71
N PRO A 135 -14.73 48.37 -0.27
CA PRO A 135 -15.40 49.58 -0.75
C PRO A 135 -14.61 50.84 -0.45
N VAL A 136 -14.00 50.93 0.74
CA VAL A 136 -13.24 52.10 1.21
C VAL A 136 -12.06 52.45 0.31
N ARG A 137 -11.49 51.45 -0.39
CA ARG A 137 -10.33 51.63 -1.28
C ARG A 137 -10.64 51.35 -2.75
N ASN A 138 -11.90 51.05 -3.09
CA ASN A 138 -12.33 50.61 -4.42
C ASN A 138 -11.49 49.41 -4.97
N ILE A 139 -11.07 48.50 -4.09
CA ILE A 139 -10.26 47.33 -4.47
C ILE A 139 -11.19 46.12 -4.59
N ASN A 140 -11.08 45.38 -5.69
CA ASN A 140 -11.80 44.13 -5.92
C ASN A 140 -10.78 43.01 -6.17
N LEU A 141 -10.55 42.21 -5.14
CA LEU A 141 -9.60 41.09 -5.18
C LEU A 141 -10.34 39.80 -5.51
N LYS A 142 -9.69 38.95 -6.30
CA LYS A 142 -10.25 37.66 -6.73
C LYS A 142 -9.26 36.54 -6.48
N GLY A 143 -9.78 35.33 -6.34
CA GLY A 143 -8.93 34.15 -6.31
C GLY A 143 -7.95 34.17 -5.14
N PHE A 144 -6.75 33.75 -5.44
CA PHE A 144 -5.58 33.79 -4.58
C PHE A 144 -5.37 35.12 -3.85
N LEU A 145 -5.48 36.25 -4.57
CA LEU A 145 -5.23 37.57 -4.00
C LEU A 145 -6.24 37.94 -2.91
N ALA A 146 -7.46 37.40 -2.98
CA ALA A 146 -8.47 37.59 -1.95
C ALA A 146 -8.06 36.89 -0.65
N ILE A 147 -7.57 35.64 -0.74
CA ILE A 147 -7.10 34.86 0.41
C ILE A 147 -5.87 35.52 1.04
N ASP A 148 -4.86 35.85 0.23
CA ASP A 148 -3.59 36.39 0.71
C ASP A 148 -3.78 37.75 1.38
N THR A 149 -4.51 38.65 0.73
CA THR A 149 -4.80 39.98 1.29
C THR A 149 -5.68 39.88 2.53
N PHE A 150 -6.68 39.00 2.55
CA PHE A 150 -7.47 38.76 3.76
C PHE A 150 -6.56 38.32 4.92
N SER A 151 -5.66 37.36 4.67
CA SER A 151 -4.79 36.78 5.69
C SER A 151 -3.86 37.83 6.29
N ILE A 152 -3.21 38.64 5.45
CA ILE A 152 -2.31 39.71 5.87
C ILE A 152 -3.08 40.82 6.58
N TRP A 153 -4.18 41.29 5.97
CA TRP A 153 -4.85 42.48 6.43
C TRP A 153 -5.61 42.25 7.74
N HIS A 154 -6.21 41.08 7.94
CA HIS A 154 -6.83 40.78 9.24
C HIS A 154 -5.78 40.83 10.37
N ALA A 155 -4.56 40.35 10.11
CA ALA A 155 -3.51 40.26 11.13
C ALA A 155 -3.02 41.65 11.54
N VAL A 156 -2.99 42.58 10.58
CA VAL A 156 -2.65 43.99 10.81
C VAL A 156 -3.79 44.73 11.51
N SER A 157 -5.05 44.51 11.08
CA SER A 157 -6.22 45.19 11.62
C SER A 157 -6.64 44.69 13.00
N PHE A 158 -6.40 43.41 13.31
CA PHE A 158 -6.86 42.76 14.54
C PHE A 158 -5.80 41.85 15.19
N PRO A 159 -4.66 42.40 15.65
CA PRO A 159 -3.66 41.63 16.39
C PRO A 159 -4.26 40.97 17.65
N ASP A 160 -3.58 39.95 18.18
CA ASP A 160 -4.09 39.09 19.26
C ASP A 160 -4.55 39.86 20.51
N ASN A 161 -3.93 41.00 20.79
CA ASN A 161 -4.20 41.86 21.96
C ASN A 161 -5.16 43.02 21.70
N THR A 162 -5.94 42.99 20.61
CA THR A 162 -6.86 44.10 20.27
C THR A 162 -7.94 44.27 21.35
N ASP A 163 -8.00 45.47 21.96
CA ASP A 163 -9.03 45.83 22.92
C ASP A 163 -10.38 46.08 22.21
N LEU A 164 -11.25 45.06 22.26
CA LEU A 164 -12.56 45.10 21.61
C LEU A 164 -13.52 46.13 22.20
N LYS A 165 -13.29 46.60 23.43
CA LYS A 165 -14.15 47.61 24.08
C LYS A 165 -13.98 49.00 23.46
N LYS A 166 -12.90 49.22 22.69
CA LYS A 166 -12.56 50.48 22.02
C LYS A 166 -12.62 50.38 20.50
N PHE A 167 -13.49 49.53 19.97
CA PHE A 167 -13.72 49.46 18.53
C PHE A 167 -14.17 50.83 18.00
N SER A 168 -13.23 51.53 17.36
CA SER A 168 -13.53 52.73 16.60
C SER A 168 -14.52 52.40 15.48
N LYS A 169 -15.22 53.40 14.95
CA LYS A 169 -16.11 53.20 13.80
C LYS A 169 -15.37 52.55 12.62
N ALA A 170 -14.12 52.94 12.38
CA ALA A 170 -13.27 52.36 11.35
C ALA A 170 -12.99 50.86 11.59
N ASN A 171 -12.71 50.46 12.84
CA ASN A 171 -12.47 49.05 13.18
C ASN A 171 -13.75 48.21 13.01
N GLN A 172 -14.92 48.78 13.29
CA GLN A 172 -16.21 48.12 13.06
C GLN A 172 -16.48 47.93 11.57
N ASP A 173 -16.20 48.93 10.75
CA ASP A 173 -16.36 48.86 9.29
C ASP A 173 -15.43 47.81 8.67
N GLU A 174 -14.15 47.78 9.09
CA GLU A 174 -13.19 46.74 8.68
C GLU A 174 -13.64 45.35 9.13
N PHE A 175 -14.07 45.20 10.38
CA PHE A 175 -14.56 43.93 10.89
C PHE A 175 -15.78 43.42 10.12
N ASN A 176 -16.75 44.29 9.82
CA ASN A 176 -17.94 43.95 9.03
C ASN A 176 -17.57 43.50 7.61
N LEU A 177 -16.54 44.11 7.03
CA LEU A 177 -16.00 43.76 5.72
C LEU A 177 -15.34 42.37 5.72
N PHE A 178 -14.48 42.08 6.69
CA PHE A 178 -13.89 40.76 6.85
C PHE A 178 -14.97 39.70 7.14
N ASN A 179 -15.91 40.02 8.01
CA ASN A 179 -17.02 39.13 8.32
C ASN A 179 -17.88 38.83 7.10
N GLY A 180 -18.19 39.84 6.28
CA GLY A 180 -18.93 39.66 5.03
C GLY A 180 -18.23 38.71 4.07
N PHE A 181 -16.89 38.78 3.98
CA PHE A 181 -16.11 37.85 3.18
C PHE A 181 -16.19 36.41 3.70
N ILE A 182 -16.10 36.19 5.01
CA ILE A 182 -16.14 34.84 5.60
C ILE A 182 -17.53 34.20 5.47
N LEU A 183 -18.58 34.99 5.64
CA LEU A 183 -19.96 34.52 5.54
C LEU A 183 -20.42 34.29 4.09
N ASP A 184 -19.67 34.81 3.12
CA ASP A 184 -19.94 34.59 1.72
C ASP A 184 -20.05 33.09 1.38
N LYS A 185 -20.96 32.78 0.46
CA LYS A 185 -21.24 31.41 0.05
C LYS A 185 -20.01 30.74 -0.57
N ASN A 186 -19.20 31.48 -1.33
CA ASN A 186 -18.02 30.93 -1.99
C ASN A 186 -16.90 30.69 -0.98
N SER A 187 -16.69 31.62 -0.03
CA SER A 187 -15.72 31.44 1.06
C SER A 187 -16.02 30.20 1.92
N ARG A 188 -17.29 29.99 2.28
CA ARG A 188 -17.70 28.80 3.03
C ARG A 188 -17.54 27.51 2.23
N ARG A 189 -17.84 27.53 0.93
CA ARG A 189 -17.64 26.37 0.04
C ARG A 189 -16.16 26.05 -0.14
N HIS A 190 -15.33 27.06 -0.33
CA HIS A 190 -13.89 26.91 -0.43
C HIS A 190 -13.32 26.31 0.87
N LEU A 191 -13.69 26.85 2.04
CA LEU A 191 -13.27 26.30 3.33
C LEU A 191 -13.73 24.84 3.53
N ALA A 192 -14.95 24.52 3.10
CA ALA A 192 -15.46 23.16 3.19
C ALA A 192 -14.77 22.17 2.25
N SER A 193 -14.48 22.59 1.03
CA SER A 193 -13.69 21.80 0.10
C SER A 193 -12.29 21.57 0.65
N LEU A 194 -11.65 22.62 1.17
CA LEU A 194 -10.31 22.57 1.73
C LEU A 194 -10.22 21.58 2.91
N GLU A 195 -11.16 21.65 3.86
CA GLU A 195 -11.23 20.71 4.97
C GLU A 195 -11.37 19.27 4.47
N ALA A 196 -12.33 19.00 3.58
CA ALA A 196 -12.60 17.67 3.06
C ALA A 196 -11.40 17.09 2.30
N SER A 197 -10.74 17.92 1.50
CA SER A 197 -9.54 17.53 0.75
C SER A 197 -8.36 17.22 1.66
N LEU A 198 -8.10 18.05 2.68
CA LEU A 198 -7.01 17.81 3.63
C LEU A 198 -7.27 16.56 4.49
N GLU A 199 -8.51 16.35 4.92
CA GLU A 199 -8.92 15.15 5.68
C GLU A 199 -8.81 13.88 4.84
N LEU A 200 -9.26 13.92 3.58
CA LEU A 200 -9.14 12.81 2.65
C LEU A 200 -7.67 12.46 2.37
N CYS A 201 -6.86 13.45 1.99
CA CYS A 201 -5.44 13.21 1.69
C CYS A 201 -4.67 12.75 2.93
N GLY A 202 -4.90 13.39 4.08
CA GLY A 202 -4.28 13.01 5.36
C GLY A 202 -4.65 11.59 5.79
N SER A 203 -5.92 11.21 5.70
CA SER A 203 -6.37 9.86 6.05
C SER A 203 -5.85 8.77 5.11
N LEU A 204 -5.69 9.07 3.82
CA LEU A 204 -5.07 8.15 2.85
C LEU A 204 -3.58 7.95 3.12
N ILE A 205 -2.85 9.01 3.47
CA ILE A 205 -1.42 8.92 3.80
C ILE A 205 -1.20 8.16 5.12
N LEU A 206 -2.10 8.34 6.08
CA LEU A 206 -2.05 7.73 7.42
C LEU A 206 -2.91 6.47 7.54
N GLN A 207 -3.29 5.87 6.41
CA GLN A 207 -4.15 4.70 6.39
C GLN A 207 -3.47 3.51 7.06
N LYS A 208 -4.21 2.82 7.94
CA LYS A 208 -3.75 1.63 8.65
C LYS A 208 -4.37 0.36 8.07
N ASN A 209 -3.63 -0.76 8.14
CA ASN A 209 -4.11 -2.09 7.83
C ASN A 209 -4.99 -2.64 8.98
N ARG A 210 -5.45 -3.89 8.84
CA ARG A 210 -6.28 -4.57 9.86
C ARG A 210 -5.54 -4.75 11.20
N ASP A 211 -4.22 -4.82 11.16
CA ASP A 211 -3.35 -5.02 12.32
C ASP A 211 -2.98 -3.69 13.00
N GLY A 212 -3.47 -2.55 12.48
CA GLY A 212 -3.21 -1.21 13.03
C GLY A 212 -1.86 -0.61 12.61
N GLU A 213 -1.11 -1.31 11.76
CA GLU A 213 0.12 -0.82 11.15
C GLU A 213 -0.18 0.09 9.97
N LEU A 214 0.70 1.05 9.72
CA LEU A 214 0.54 1.96 8.58
C LEU A 214 0.85 1.22 7.28
N ILE A 215 -0.04 1.35 6.29
CA ILE A 215 0.09 0.68 4.99
C ILE A 215 1.33 1.18 4.24
N LEU A 216 1.61 2.49 4.35
CA LEU A 216 2.72 3.12 3.67
C LEU A 216 3.95 3.19 4.57
N ASN A 217 5.11 2.83 4.00
CA ASN A 217 6.38 2.99 4.68
C ASN A 217 6.67 4.49 4.99
N PRO A 218 7.55 4.79 5.97
CA PRO A 218 7.84 6.17 6.38
C PRO A 218 8.32 7.09 5.25
N THR A 219 9.19 6.59 4.36
CA THR A 219 9.75 7.38 3.26
C THR A 219 8.67 7.83 2.28
N THR A 220 7.81 6.91 1.86
CA THR A 220 6.68 7.17 0.96
C THR A 220 5.68 8.14 1.59
N ARG A 221 5.39 7.99 2.89
CA ARG A 221 4.53 8.95 3.60
C ARG A 221 5.12 10.36 3.59
N ASN A 222 6.42 10.49 3.86
CA ASN A 222 7.09 11.79 3.83
C ASN A 222 7.06 12.43 2.43
N GLN A 223 7.23 11.63 1.38
CA GLN A 223 7.12 12.11 -0.01
C GLN A 223 5.70 12.60 -0.33
N LEU A 224 4.67 11.83 0.02
CA LEU A 224 3.27 12.20 -0.22
C LEU A 224 2.84 13.39 0.64
N SER A 225 3.27 13.47 1.89
CA SER A 225 3.04 14.63 2.75
C SER A 225 3.72 15.87 2.18
N SER A 226 4.96 15.77 1.69
CA SER A 226 5.65 16.87 1.02
C SER A 226 4.91 17.32 -0.25
N LEU A 227 4.45 16.37 -1.06
CA LEU A 227 3.65 16.65 -2.25
C LEU A 227 2.35 17.37 -1.89
N LEU A 228 1.64 16.90 -0.86
CA LEU A 228 0.42 17.53 -0.36
C LEU A 228 0.70 18.97 0.11
N LYS A 229 1.76 19.18 0.89
CA LYS A 229 2.16 20.51 1.38
C LYS A 229 2.43 21.48 0.24
N HIS A 230 3.12 21.04 -0.79
CA HIS A 230 3.46 21.88 -1.93
C HIS A 230 2.23 22.22 -2.78
N ASN A 231 1.37 21.22 -3.07
CA ASN A 231 0.17 21.42 -3.90
C ASN A 231 -0.92 22.25 -3.23
N PHE A 232 -0.94 22.31 -1.90
CA PHE A 232 -1.95 23.05 -1.14
C PHE A 232 -1.40 24.36 -0.57
N ASP A 233 -0.09 24.60 -0.61
CA ASP A 233 0.58 25.72 0.07
C ASP A 233 0.14 25.84 1.53
N THR A 234 0.46 24.82 2.33
CA THR A 234 -0.04 24.70 3.71
C THR A 234 0.30 25.90 4.58
N LYS A 235 1.39 26.62 4.32
CA LYS A 235 1.73 27.86 5.05
C LYS A 235 0.68 28.95 4.84
N LYS A 236 0.24 29.15 3.60
CA LYS A 236 -0.81 30.13 3.28
C LYS A 236 -2.16 29.70 3.83
N ILE A 237 -2.50 28.43 3.71
CA ILE A 237 -3.71 27.89 4.33
C ILE A 237 -3.70 28.16 5.84
N VAL A 238 -2.60 27.86 6.53
CA VAL A 238 -2.49 28.11 7.97
C VAL A 238 -2.75 29.58 8.30
N SER A 239 -2.13 30.51 7.56
CA SER A 239 -2.37 31.95 7.74
C SER A 239 -3.84 32.34 7.52
N TYR A 240 -4.45 31.82 6.45
CA TYR A 240 -5.86 32.04 6.12
C TYR A 240 -6.79 31.52 7.22
N ILE A 241 -6.60 30.27 7.66
CA ILE A 241 -7.40 29.63 8.71
C ILE A 241 -7.24 30.36 10.05
N HIS A 242 -6.04 30.86 10.37
CA HIS A 242 -5.83 31.70 11.55
C HIS A 242 -6.66 32.99 11.47
N GLY A 243 -6.70 33.64 10.30
CA GLY A 243 -7.54 34.82 10.10
C GLY A 243 -9.03 34.55 10.24
N LEU A 244 -9.51 33.45 9.64
CA LEU A 244 -10.90 33.04 9.80
C LEU A 244 -11.26 32.79 11.27
N LYS A 245 -10.42 32.02 11.97
CA LYS A 245 -10.58 31.73 13.40
C LYS A 245 -10.62 33.02 14.22
N ARG A 246 -9.72 33.96 13.96
CA ARG A 246 -9.63 35.22 14.70
C ARG A 246 -10.90 36.05 14.55
N ILE A 247 -11.44 36.18 13.34
CA ILE A 247 -12.69 36.92 13.12
C ILE A 247 -13.86 36.26 13.87
N HIS A 248 -13.96 34.93 13.88
CA HIS A 248 -14.98 34.22 14.66
C HIS A 248 -14.79 34.37 16.18
N GLU A 249 -13.56 34.43 16.67
CA GLU A 249 -13.28 34.72 18.08
C GLU A 249 -13.75 36.13 18.47
N ILE A 250 -13.48 37.12 17.61
CA ILE A 250 -13.94 38.50 17.82
C ILE A 250 -15.48 38.55 17.80
N GLN A 251 -16.14 37.86 16.87
CA GLN A 251 -17.62 37.72 16.87
C GLN A 251 -18.14 37.17 18.20
N LEU A 252 -17.55 36.07 18.67
CA LEU A 252 -17.96 35.42 19.92
C LEU A 252 -17.78 36.36 21.12
N GLN A 253 -16.69 37.13 21.15
CA GLN A 253 -16.44 38.11 22.22
C GLN A 253 -17.43 39.29 22.15
N LEU A 254 -17.75 39.80 20.96
CA LEU A 254 -18.76 40.85 20.77
C LEU A 254 -20.16 40.39 21.22
N PHE A 255 -20.55 39.15 20.91
CA PHE A 255 -21.82 38.60 21.39
C PHE A 255 -21.87 38.40 22.90
N ARG A 256 -20.79 37.89 23.51
CA ARG A 256 -20.70 37.72 24.97
C ARG A 256 -20.77 39.05 25.73
N ASN A 257 -20.26 40.12 25.14
CA ASN A 257 -20.27 41.45 25.73
C ASN A 257 -21.58 42.22 25.48
N ASN A 258 -22.48 41.70 24.65
CA ASN A 258 -23.76 42.33 24.35
C ASN A 258 -24.89 41.72 25.22
N PRO A 259 -25.42 42.45 26.21
CA PRO A 259 -26.46 41.94 27.11
C PRO A 259 -27.79 41.61 26.43
N LYS A 260 -27.97 41.98 25.15
CA LYS A 260 -29.17 41.69 24.35
C LYS A 260 -28.96 40.53 23.34
N ALA A 261 -27.79 39.91 23.28
CA ALA A 261 -27.51 38.86 22.31
C ALA A 261 -28.21 37.53 22.67
N SER A 262 -28.81 36.89 21.67
CA SER A 262 -29.40 35.55 21.84
C SER A 262 -28.30 34.50 22.09
N PRO A 263 -28.49 33.55 23.02
CA PRO A 263 -27.56 32.43 23.23
C PRO A 263 -27.26 31.62 21.96
N VAL A 264 -28.22 31.56 21.03
CA VAL A 264 -28.09 30.85 19.75
C VAL A 264 -27.08 31.53 18.81
N ALA A 265 -26.88 32.85 18.94
CA ALA A 265 -25.94 33.61 18.11
C ALA A 265 -24.47 33.19 18.34
N ASN A 266 -24.16 32.59 19.49
CA ASN A 266 -22.82 32.09 19.82
C ASN A 266 -22.49 30.75 19.16
N LEU A 267 -23.51 29.99 18.71
CA LEU A 267 -23.32 28.61 18.26
C LEU A 267 -22.51 28.52 16.96
N TYR A 268 -22.79 29.41 16.00
CA TYR A 268 -22.13 29.39 14.70
C TYR A 268 -20.62 29.75 14.79
N PRO A 269 -20.20 30.88 15.39
CA PRO A 269 -18.77 31.18 15.53
C PRO A 269 -18.00 30.10 16.29
N MET A 270 -18.62 29.48 17.29
CA MET A 270 -18.01 28.40 18.06
C MET A 270 -17.80 27.12 17.22
N GLN A 271 -18.74 26.78 16.34
CA GLN A 271 -18.59 25.67 15.38
C GLN A 271 -17.46 25.95 14.38
N GLU A 272 -17.39 27.16 13.82
CA GLU A 272 -16.34 27.52 12.87
C GLU A 272 -14.95 27.60 13.52
N ILE A 273 -14.84 28.03 14.78
CA ILE A 273 -13.58 27.94 15.53
C ILE A 273 -13.15 26.48 15.72
N LYS A 274 -14.09 25.59 16.07
CA LYS A 274 -13.81 24.16 16.20
C LYS A 274 -13.33 23.57 14.86
N ARG A 275 -13.97 23.95 13.76
CA ARG A 275 -13.60 23.57 12.40
C ARG A 275 -12.20 24.05 12.04
N ALA A 276 -11.89 25.32 12.28
CA ALA A 276 -10.56 25.88 12.04
C ALA A 276 -9.48 25.15 12.83
N ASN A 277 -9.72 24.85 14.11
CA ASN A 277 -8.79 24.06 14.92
C ASN A 277 -8.59 22.64 14.38
N LYS A 278 -9.66 22.00 13.87
CA LYS A 278 -9.56 20.68 13.22
C LYS A 278 -8.63 20.76 12.00
N ILE A 279 -8.85 21.72 11.09
CA ILE A 279 -8.00 21.91 9.90
C ILE A 279 -6.54 22.14 10.29
N LEU A 280 -6.27 23.03 11.25
CA LEU A 280 -4.91 23.31 11.73
C LEU A 280 -4.26 22.05 12.33
N SER A 281 -5.01 21.24 13.07
CA SER A 281 -4.51 19.98 13.62
C SER A 281 -4.19 18.96 12.53
N THR A 282 -5.03 18.84 11.50
CA THR A 282 -4.79 17.96 10.35
C THR A 282 -3.52 18.34 9.61
N ILE A 283 -3.30 19.63 9.36
CA ILE A 283 -2.08 20.13 8.73
C ILE A 283 -0.85 19.80 9.59
N LYS A 284 -0.94 20.00 10.90
CA LYS A 284 0.13 19.65 11.84
C LYS A 284 0.46 18.15 11.85
N THR A 285 -0.55 17.28 11.72
CA THR A 285 -0.33 15.82 11.62
C THR A 285 0.27 15.41 10.29
N ILE A 286 -0.06 16.09 9.20
CA ILE A 286 0.60 15.91 7.90
C ILE A 286 2.05 16.41 7.97
N ASP A 287 2.32 17.38 8.86
CA ASP A 287 3.64 17.97 9.05
C ASP A 287 4.62 17.13 9.88
N SER A 288 4.11 16.34 10.83
CA SER A 288 4.87 15.47 11.74
C SER A 288 5.28 14.14 11.11
#